data_AF-A0A357IDS9-F1
#
_entry.id   AF-A0A357IDS9-F1
#
_cell.length_a   1.000
_cell.length_b   1.000
_cell.length_c   1.000
_cell.angle_alpha   90.00
_cell.angle_beta   90.00
_cell.angle_gamma   90.00
#
_symmetry.space_group_name_H-M   'P 1'
#
loop_
_entity.id
_entity.type
_entity.pdbx_description
1 polymer ?
#
loop_
_entity_poly.entity_id
_entity_poly.type
_entity_poly.pdbx_seq_one_letter_code
_entity_poly.pdbx_strand_id
1 'polypeptide(L)' 'MRRGSIVLLSAMLLSGCALLPPVSDVKSWEKGTLADPVMAPGGLADDNGLFSHVYTSKETAKGGGGVGGGGCGCN' A
#
# COMPACT_ATOMS: atom_id res chain seq x y z
N MET A 1 -13.95 40.53 8.41
CA MET A 1 -14.94 39.44 8.22
C MET A 1 -14.54 38.49 7.08
N ARG A 2 -14.38 38.96 5.83
CA ARG A 2 -14.02 38.09 4.67
C ARG A 2 -12.75 37.25 4.81
N ARG A 3 -11.68 37.80 5.43
CA ARG A 3 -10.42 37.07 5.65
C ARG A 3 -10.56 35.90 6.64
N GLY A 4 -11.39 36.06 7.67
CA GLY A 4 -11.67 35.00 8.65
C GLY A 4 -12.44 33.84 8.01
N SER A 5 -13.40 34.14 7.13
CA SER A 5 -14.16 33.13 6.41
C SER A 5 -13.30 32.27 5.47
N ILE A 6 -12.28 32.86 4.83
CA ILE A 6 -11.35 32.13 3.94
C ILE A 6 -10.47 31.17 4.75
N VAL A 7 -9.97 31.60 5.91
CA VAL A 7 -9.14 30.76 6.80
C VAL A 7 -9.94 29.57 7.34
N LEU A 8 -11.19 29.81 7.75
CA LEU A 8 -12.09 28.75 8.22
C LEU A 8 -12.42 27.73 7.12
N LEU A 9 -12.67 28.19 5.89
CA LEU A 9 -12.96 27.30 4.76
C LEU A 9 -11.74 26.42 4.40
N SER A 10 -10.54 27.00 4.40
CA SER A 10 -9.29 26.26 4.15
C SER A 10 -9.07 25.17 5.20
N ALA A 11 -9.29 25.47 6.49
CA ALA A 11 -9.12 24.50 7.56
C ALA A 11 -10.06 23.28 7.44
N MET A 12 -11.30 23.47 6.97
CA MET A 12 -12.23 22.36 6.74
C MET A 12 -11.84 21.47 5.55
N LEU A 13 -11.18 22.02 4.53
CA LEU A 13 -10.73 21.24 3.37
C LEU A 13 -9.57 20.28 3.72
N LEU A 14 -8.81 20.56 4.78
CA LEU A 14 -7.66 19.75 5.21
C LEU A 14 -8.01 18.68 6.26
N SER A 15 -9.25 18.60 6.76
CA SER A 15 -9.62 17.67 7.85
C SER A 15 -10.01 16.26 7.38
N GLY A 16 -9.88 15.95 6.09
CA GLY A 16 -10.45 14.75 5.46
C GLY A 16 -10.08 13.42 6.11
N CYS A 17 -8.88 13.29 6.70
CA CYS A 17 -8.44 12.03 7.31
C CYS A 17 -8.58 11.97 8.84
N ALA A 18 -8.85 13.10 9.50
CA ALA A 18 -8.87 13.17 10.96
C ALA A 18 -10.17 12.62 11.58
N LEU A 19 -11.23 12.50 10.76
CA LEU A 19 -12.55 12.02 11.17
C LEU A 19 -12.80 10.55 10.84
N LEU A 20 -11.86 9.87 10.18
CA LEU A 20 -11.99 8.44 9.99
C LEU A 20 -11.77 7.74 11.34
N PRO A 21 -12.56 6.70 11.65
CA PRO A 21 -12.25 5.83 12.77
C PRO A 21 -10.81 5.33 12.61
N PRO A 22 -10.04 5.26 13.70
CA PRO A 22 -8.65 4.86 13.61
C PRO A 22 -8.60 3.44 13.04
N VAL A 23 -7.81 3.26 11.97
CA VAL A 23 -7.61 1.98 11.29
C VAL A 23 -7.06 0.90 12.26
N SER A 24 -6.69 1.28 13.49
CA SER A 24 -6.34 0.41 14.61
C SER A 24 -7.48 -0.49 15.12
N ASP A 25 -8.73 -0.19 14.81
CA ASP A 25 -9.86 -1.04 15.23
C ASP A 25 -9.92 -2.35 14.44
N VAL A 26 -9.26 -2.43 13.28
CA VAL A 26 -9.09 -3.68 12.53
C VAL A 26 -7.93 -4.46 13.12
N LYS A 27 -8.23 -5.57 13.81
CA LYS A 27 -7.24 -6.46 14.37
C LYS A 27 -6.42 -7.11 13.26
N SER A 28 -5.14 -7.39 13.51
CA SER A 28 -4.22 -7.92 12.49
C SER A 28 -4.72 -9.21 11.83
N TRP A 29 -5.44 -10.05 12.58
CA TRP A 29 -6.05 -11.30 12.10
C TRP A 29 -7.35 -11.12 11.33
N GLU A 30 -8.05 -9.98 11.45
CA GLU A 30 -9.30 -9.72 10.71
C GLU A 30 -9.03 -9.46 9.22
N LYS A 31 -7.79 -9.09 8.86
CA LYS A 31 -7.35 -8.93 7.46
C LYS A 31 -7.48 -10.21 6.65
N GLY A 32 -7.41 -11.38 7.30
CA GLY A 32 -7.52 -12.67 6.63
C GLY A 32 -8.87 -12.89 5.94
N THR A 33 -9.93 -12.21 6.37
CA THR A 33 -11.28 -12.36 5.79
C THR A 33 -11.38 -11.72 4.40
N LEU A 34 -10.56 -10.72 4.10
CA LEU A 34 -10.59 -9.99 2.82
C LEU A 34 -9.51 -10.47 1.83
N ALA A 35 -8.50 -11.19 2.33
CA ALA A 35 -7.43 -11.74 1.51
C ALA A 35 -7.83 -13.11 0.95
N ASP A 36 -8.46 -13.12 -0.23
CA ASP A 36 -8.70 -14.34 -1.00
C ASP A 36 -7.35 -14.94 -1.45
N PRO A 37 -7.16 -16.28 -1.42
CA PRO A 37 -5.99 -16.95 -1.96
C PRO A 37 -5.55 -16.49 -3.35
N VAL A 38 -6.48 -16.07 -4.22
CA VAL A 38 -6.15 -15.53 -5.56
C VAL A 38 -5.39 -14.20 -5.52
N MET A 39 -5.48 -13.46 -4.42
CA MET A 39 -4.78 -12.18 -4.20
C MET A 39 -3.33 -12.37 -3.74
N ALA A 40 -2.89 -13.62 -3.52
CA ALA A 40 -1.49 -13.90 -3.21
C ALA A 40 -0.57 -13.39 -4.34
N PRO A 41 0.63 -12.88 -4.02
CA PRO A 41 1.63 -12.57 -5.05
C PRO A 41 1.89 -13.80 -5.94
N GLY A 42 1.76 -13.63 -7.26
CA GLY A 42 1.84 -14.74 -8.21
C GLY A 42 0.54 -15.53 -8.42
N GLY A 43 -0.55 -15.17 -7.74
CA GLY A 43 -1.87 -15.78 -7.90
C GLY A 43 -1.90 -17.27 -7.54
N LEU A 44 -2.77 -18.02 -8.20
CA LEU A 44 -2.89 -19.47 -8.03
C LEU A 44 -1.78 -20.19 -8.82
N ALA A 45 -0.56 -20.19 -8.26
CA ALA A 45 0.59 -21.05 -8.56
C ALA A 45 1.19 -21.12 -9.98
N ASP A 46 0.46 -20.93 -11.07
CA ASP A 46 0.96 -21.25 -12.43
C ASP A 46 1.89 -20.18 -13.03
N ASP A 47 1.76 -18.90 -12.63
CA ASP A 47 2.49 -17.78 -13.27
C ASP A 47 3.54 -17.11 -12.37
N ASN A 48 3.92 -17.72 -11.24
CA ASN A 48 4.77 -17.05 -10.25
C ASN A 48 6.16 -16.65 -10.79
N GLY A 49 6.71 -17.43 -11.73
CA GLY A 49 7.96 -17.09 -12.42
C GLY A 49 7.85 -15.84 -13.29
N LEU A 50 6.79 -15.74 -14.10
CA LEU A 50 6.53 -14.56 -14.93
C LEU A 50 6.17 -13.34 -14.08
N PHE A 51 5.36 -13.54 -13.04
CA PHE A 51 5.01 -12.51 -12.07
C PHE A 51 6.26 -11.92 -11.42
N SER A 52 7.16 -12.76 -10.90
CA SER A 52 8.40 -12.29 -10.26
C SER A 52 9.32 -11.54 -11.24
N HIS A 53 9.42 -11.99 -12.49
CA HIS A 53 10.18 -11.32 -13.54
C HIS A 53 9.61 -9.92 -13.85
N VAL A 54 8.29 -9.79 -14.04
CA VAL A 54 7.64 -8.50 -14.29
C VAL A 54 7.74 -7.60 -13.05
N TYR A 55 7.50 -8.14 -11.86
CA TYR A 55 7.51 -7.41 -10.59
C TYR A 55 8.88 -6.80 -10.31
N THR A 56 9.95 -7.60 -10.39
CA THR A 56 11.33 -7.12 -10.19
C THR A 56 11.77 -6.11 -11.26
N SER A 57 11.30 -6.28 -12.50
CA SER A 57 11.62 -5.37 -13.60
C SER A 57 10.95 -4.00 -13.45
N LYS A 58 9.73 -3.94 -12.90
CA LYS A 58 8.95 -2.70 -12.78
C LYS A 58 9.18 -1.96 -11.46
N GLU A 59 9.35 -2.70 -10.37
CA GLU A 59 9.52 -2.12 -9.02
C GLU A 59 10.99 -1.85 -8.67
N THR A 60 11.90 -1.88 -9.65
CA THR A 60 13.34 -1.55 -9.53
C THR A 60 14.07 -2.29 -8.40
N ALA A 61 13.58 -3.47 -7.99
CA ALA A 61 14.21 -4.28 -6.97
C ALA A 61 15.02 -5.41 -7.61
N LYS A 62 16.26 -5.11 -8.02
CA LYS A 62 17.22 -6.19 -8.29
C LYS A 62 17.56 -6.86 -6.96
N GLY A 63 17.13 -8.13 -6.79
CA GLY A 63 17.20 -8.88 -5.52
C GLY A 63 15.85 -9.33 -4.95
N GLY A 64 14.77 -9.27 -5.74
CA GLY A 64 13.39 -9.40 -5.29
C GLY A 64 13.00 -10.74 -4.64
N GLY A 65 12.22 -10.63 -3.56
CA GLY A 65 11.50 -11.71 -2.89
C GLY A 65 11.69 -11.77 -1.38
N GLY A 66 12.77 -11.18 -0.85
CA GLY A 66 13.12 -11.19 0.58
C GLY A 66 13.00 -9.82 1.27
N VAL A 67 13.21 -9.81 2.59
CA VAL A 67 13.15 -8.62 3.47
C VAL A 67 14.22 -7.54 3.19
N GLY A 68 15.09 -7.75 2.19
CA GLY A 68 16.03 -6.74 1.70
C GLY A 68 15.38 -5.94 0.57
N GLY A 69 14.80 -4.79 0.91
CA GLY A 69 14.22 -3.85 -0.05
C GLY A 69 15.17 -3.47 -1.19
N GLY A 70 14.59 -3.14 -2.34
CA GLY A 70 15.28 -2.88 -3.60
C GLY A 70 16.47 -1.93 -3.49
N GLY A 71 17.67 -2.45 -3.76
CA GLY A 71 18.89 -1.71 -4.01
C GLY A 71 19.37 -1.92 -5.45
N CYS A 72 20.50 -1.31 -5.82
CA CYS A 72 21.07 -1.30 -7.18
C CYS A 72 21.49 -2.66 -7.75
N GLY A 73 21.26 -3.78 -7.05
CA GLY A 73 21.46 -5.11 -7.60
C GLY A 73 22.89 -5.58 -7.75
N CYS A 74 23.86 -4.92 -7.10
CA CYS A 74 25.23 -5.41 -7.03
C CYS A 74 25.34 -6.42 -5.88
N ASN A 75 25.28 -7.72 -6.21
CA ASN A 75 26.11 -8.71 -5.52
C ASN A 75 27.46 -8.76 -6.23
#